data_AF-A0A317F492-F1
#
_entry.id   AF-A0A317F492-F1
#
_cell.length_a   1.000
_cell.length_b   1.000
_cell.length_c   1.000
_cell.angle_alpha   90.00
_cell.angle_beta   90.00
_cell.angle_gamma   90.00
#
_symmetry.space_group_name_H-M   'P 1'
#
loop_
_entity.id
_entity.type
_entity.pdbx_description
1 polymer ?
#
loop_
_entity_poly.entity_id
_entity_poly.type
_entity_poly.pdbx_seq_one_letter_code
_entity_poly.pdbx_strand_id
1 'polypeptide(L)' 'MIIVDENVPTSNLLEIKVGDQINNEGKSGAVEIINLHETDEYLLFLFGLTNGLEIEIKKLKQVC' A
#
# COMPACT_ATOMS: atom_id res chain seq x y z
N MET A 1 3.74 3.59 13.23
CA MET A 1 3.34 2.43 12.40
C MET A 1 2.02 2.78 11.75
N ILE A 2 1.98 2.80 10.42
CA ILE A 2 0.83 3.15 9.60
C ILE A 2 0.10 1.85 9.26
N ILE A 3 -1.21 1.80 9.50
CA ILE A 3 -2.03 0.66 9.08
C ILE A 3 -2.44 0.91 7.63
N VAL A 4 -2.17 -0.06 6.75
CA VAL A 4 -2.61 -0.02 5.36
C VAL A 4 -3.52 -1.20 5.10
N ASP A 5 -4.69 -0.92 4.52
CA ASP A 5 -5.67 -1.92 4.13
C ASP A 5 -6.55 -1.35 3.00
N GLU A 6 -7.47 -2.19 2.49
CA GLU A 6 -8.40 -1.83 1.42
C GLU A 6 -9.49 -0.82 1.82
N ASN A 7 -9.63 -0.49 3.11
CA ASN A 7 -10.56 0.51 3.63
C ASN A 7 -9.87 1.88 3.85
N VAL A 8 -8.54 1.92 3.99
CA VAL A 8 -7.77 3.17 4.14
C VAL A 8 -7.89 4.05 2.90
N PRO A 9 -8.19 5.35 3.01
CA PRO A 9 -8.30 6.23 1.84
C PRO A 9 -7.09 6.17 0.92
N THR A 10 -7.30 6.23 -0.39
CA THR A 10 -6.23 6.20 -1.39
C THR A 10 -5.20 7.31 -1.17
N SER A 11 -5.63 8.48 -0.70
CA SER A 11 -4.73 9.59 -0.33
C SER A 11 -3.69 9.15 0.69
N ASN A 12 -4.09 8.42 1.73
CA ASN A 12 -3.18 7.98 2.79
C ASN A 12 -2.19 6.92 2.28
N LEU A 13 -2.63 6.06 1.36
CA LEU A 13 -1.75 5.08 0.69
C LEU A 13 -0.70 5.76 -0.18
N LEU A 14 -1.06 6.88 -0.83
CA LEU A 14 -0.15 7.71 -1.63
C LEU A 14 0.83 8.53 -0.79
N GLU A 15 0.54 8.77 0.49
CA GLU A 15 1.43 9.49 1.41
C GLU A 15 2.57 8.63 1.95
N ILE A 16 2.52 7.30 1.77
CA ILE A 16 3.52 6.36 2.27
C ILE A 16 4.82 6.49 1.49
N LYS A 17 5.93 6.49 2.23
CA LYS A 17 7.27 6.64 1.69
C LYS A 17 8.16 5.48 2.09
N VAL A 18 9.23 5.29 1.31
CA VAL A 18 10.32 4.38 1.67
C VAL A 18 10.88 4.78 3.03
N GLY A 19 11.05 3.80 3.91
CA GLY A 19 11.43 3.98 5.31
C GLY A 19 10.26 4.01 6.29
N ASP A 20 9.01 4.21 5.83
CA ASP A 20 7.86 4.20 6.72
C ASP A 20 7.58 2.79 7.25
N GLN A 21 7.20 2.71 8.52
CA GLN A 21 6.75 1.46 9.15
C GLN A 21 5.27 1.23 8.86
N ILE A 22 4.95 0.22 8.06
CA ILE A 22 3.58 -0.13 7.68
C ILE A 22 3.16 -1.51 8.23
N ASN A 23 1.86 -1.72 8.37
CA ASN A 23 1.25 -2.98 8.81
C ASN A 23 -0.05 -3.26 8.05
N ASN A 24 -0.22 -4.51 7.62
CA ASN A 24 -1.46 -5.04 7.07
C ASN A 24 -1.64 -6.50 7.55
N GLU A 25 -2.73 -6.77 8.28
CA GLU A 25 -3.15 -8.12 8.71
C GLU A 25 -2.00 -9.07 9.14
N GLY A 26 -1.08 -8.56 9.97
CA GLY A 26 0.02 -9.35 10.53
C GLY A 26 1.32 -9.33 9.71
N LYS A 27 1.31 -8.77 8.50
CA LYS A 27 2.53 -8.38 7.78
C LYS A 27 2.90 -6.97 8.20
N SER A 28 4.09 -6.81 8.76
CA SER A 28 4.60 -5.49 9.13
C SER A 28 6.09 -5.37 8.83
N GLY A 29 6.53 -4.14 8.59
CA GLY A 29 7.91 -3.87 8.20
C GLY A 29 8.13 -2.42 7.80
N ALA A 30 9.39 -2.05 7.58
CA ALA A 30 9.72 -0.79 6.96
C ALA A 30 9.61 -0.94 5.43
N VAL A 31 9.00 0.02 4.76
CA VAL A 31 8.88 0.04 3.31
C VAL A 31 10.27 0.21 2.69
N GLU A 32 10.63 -0.71 1.80
CA GLU A 32 11.86 -0.66 1.00
C GLU A 32 11.56 -0.16 -0.42
N ILE A 33 10.47 -0.65 -1.01
CA ILE A 33 10.07 -0.32 -2.37
C ILE A 33 8.56 -0.11 -2.45
N ILE A 34 8.15 0.83 -3.29
CA ILE A 34 6.74 1.14 -3.54
C ILE A 34 6.53 1.07 -5.05
N ASN A 35 5.65 0.19 -5.50
CA ASN A 35 5.18 0.16 -6.88
C ASN A 35 3.69 0.49 -6.90
N LEU A 36 3.30 1.44 -7.73
CA LEU A 36 1.91 1.80 -7.98
C LEU A 36 1.57 1.45 -9.42
N HIS A 37 0.60 0.56 -9.59
CA HIS A 37 0.03 0.25 -10.89
C HIS A 37 -1.37 0.85 -10.96
N GLU A 38 -1.56 1.79 -11.88
CA GLU A 38 -2.87 2.36 -12.18
C GLU A 38 -3.43 1.75 -13.46
N THR A 39 -4.66 1.26 -13.39
CA THR A 39 -5.46 0.85 -14.54
C THR A 39 -6.73 1.70 -14.63
N ASP A 40 -7.53 1.51 -15.67
CA ASP A 40 -8.83 2.19 -15.81
C ASP A 40 -9.83 1.78 -14.72
N GLU A 41 -9.68 0.56 -14.17
CA GLU A 41 -10.62 -0.01 -13.20
C GLU A 41 -10.13 0.12 -11.74
N TYR A 42 -8.82 0.10 -11.50
CA TYR A 42 -8.27 0.07 -10.16
C TYR A 42 -6.86 0.66 -10.05
N LEU A 43 -6.49 0.96 -8.81
CA LEU A 43 -5.15 1.27 -8.36
C LEU A 43 -4.63 0.09 -7.54
N LEU A 44 -3.44 -0.39 -7.84
CA LEU A 44 -2.76 -1.46 -7.13
C LEU A 44 -1.48 -0.92 -6.51
N PHE A 45 -1.42 -0.93 -5.19
CA PHE A 45 -0.26 -0.55 -4.42
C PHE A 45 0.48 -1.80 -3.97
N LEU A 46 1.75 -1.91 -4.32
CA LEU A 46 2.65 -2.98 -3.91
C LEU A 46 3.75 -2.36 -3.04
N PHE A 47 3.71 -2.66 -1.75
CA PHE A 47 4.71 -2.22 -0.78
C PHE A 47 5.63 -3.40 -0.44
N GLY A 48 6.85 -3.37 -0.97
CA GLY A 48 7.90 -4.31 -0.57
C GLY A 48 8.53 -3.84 0.73
N LEU A 49 8.70 -4.75 1.69
CA LEU A 49 9.22 -4.48 3.02
C LEU A 49 10.66 -4.99 3.15
N THR A 50 11.45 -4.34 4.01
CA THR A 50 12.87 -4.68 4.26
C THR A 50 13.08 -6.09 4.82
N ASN A 51 12.05 -6.74 5.36
CA ASN A 51 12.09 -8.12 5.82
C ASN A 51 11.74 -9.14 4.72
N GLY A 52 11.63 -8.70 3.46
CA GLY A 52 11.28 -9.54 2.30
C GLY A 52 9.81 -9.87 2.19
N LEU A 53 8.95 -9.33 3.05
CA LEU A 53 7.50 -9.44 2.92
C LEU A 53 6.97 -8.38 1.94
N GLU A 54 5.80 -8.65 1.37
CA GLU A 54 5.11 -7.72 0.49
C GLU A 54 3.65 -7.54 0.94
N ILE A 55 3.19 -6.29 0.89
CA ILE A 55 1.81 -5.89 1.13
C ILE A 55 1.23 -5.37 -0.19
N GLU A 56 0.16 -6.02 -0.63
CA GLU A 56 -0.62 -5.62 -1.80
C GLU A 56 -1.94 -4.98 -1.34
N ILE A 57 -2.25 -3.80 -1.84
CA ILE A 57 -3.53 -3.12 -1.63
C ILE A 57 -4.16 -2.81 -2.98
N LYS A 58 -5.34 -3.38 -3.24
CA LYS A 58 -6.15 -3.06 -4.42
C LYS A 58 -7.23 -2.06 -4.06
N LYS A 59 -7.30 -0.95 -4.79
CA LYS A 59 -8.31 0.10 -4.68
C LYS A 59 -9.06 0.24 -5.97
N LEU A 60 -10.34 -0.14 -5.99
CA LEU A 60 -11.19 0.13 -7.14
C LEU A 60 -11.36 1.64 -7.32
N LYS A 61 -11.24 2.12 -8.55
CA LYS A 61 -11.61 3.50 -8.87
C LYS A 61 -13.11 3.60 -8.67
N GLN A 62 -13.55 4.35 -7.66
CA GLN A 62 -14.97 4.69 -7.57
C GLN A 62 -15.27 5.69 -8.69
N VAL A 63 -15.82 5.18 -9.78
CA VAL A 63 -16.46 5.99 -10.81
C VAL A 63 -17.80 6.44 -10.20
N CYS A 64 -17.89 7.70 -9.80
CA CYS A 64 -19.16 8.33 -9.43
C CYS A 64 -20.01 8.61 -10.68
#